data_AF-A0A0F9A6C4-F1
#
_entry.id   AF-A0A0F9A6C4-F1
#
_cell.length_a   1.000
_cell.length_b   1.000
_cell.length_c   1.000
_cell.angle_alpha   90.00
_cell.angle_beta   90.00
_cell.angle_gamma   90.00
#
_symmetry.space_group_name_H-M   'P 1'
#
loop_
_entity.id
_entity.type
_entity.pdbx_description
1 polymer ?
#
loop_
_entity_poly.entity_id
_entity_poly.type
_entity_poly.pdbx_seq_one_letter_code
_entity_poly.pdbx_strand_id
1 'polypeptide(L)'
;SQQVDDLLGSESLGLSGGINEFFNAVNDLSNDPTSVAARQLMLTQGDLLANRFNTLDAQLTNLDQQVDYDLTVAVDEVNNLAQGIADLNQAVIEARGSGSSPNDLLDQRDQLLRELSGLVSVTSVEQSNGSVTVLVGNGQALVAGNTSLRLSTITDSSTTPPRLAIGYGNNQVNISGQLSGGSIGGALEFRETVVDDVRTQLNVLAQSVVEGFNAVHNNTTNLTNGGQGSVDFNGNDGGDFFDPANITAATISLAITDPLEIAASSKFDAATGLINISGTGNNENALALAQLETDKTLVNVGGGVTRSLSDQYAVLVSDVATRTKQADASQETQLALLQQTRQRFDAVGGVNLDEEAAQLIKYQQAYQAASQII
;
A
#
# COMPACT_ATOMS: atom_id res chain seq x y z
N SER A 1 1.42 -6.99 0.17
CA SER A 1 2.67 -6.59 0.85
C SER A 1 3.90 -7.23 0.19
N GLN A 2 3.94 -8.55 -0.06
CA GLN A 2 5.07 -9.21 -0.74
C GLN A 2 5.49 -8.55 -2.06
N GLN A 3 4.54 -8.19 -2.93
CA GLN A 3 4.86 -7.50 -4.19
C GLN A 3 5.58 -6.15 -3.97
N VAL A 4 5.27 -5.45 -2.87
CA VAL A 4 5.95 -4.19 -2.50
C VAL A 4 7.33 -4.48 -1.92
N ASP A 5 7.47 -5.54 -1.12
CA ASP A 5 8.76 -6.01 -0.60
C ASP A 5 9.72 -6.37 -1.75
N ASP A 6 9.25 -7.17 -2.72
CA ASP A 6 10.02 -7.56 -3.91
C ASP A 6 10.43 -6.35 -4.76
N LEU A 7 9.52 -5.38 -4.90
CA LEU A 7 9.77 -4.14 -5.65
C LEU A 7 10.89 -3.32 -5.01
N LEU A 8 10.84 -3.12 -3.69
CA LEU A 8 11.81 -2.31 -2.95
C LEU A 8 13.16 -3.03 -2.74
N GLY A 9 13.12 -4.35 -2.60
CA GLY A 9 14.31 -5.20 -2.43
C GLY A 9 15.04 -5.53 -3.73
N SER A 10 14.47 -5.21 -4.89
CA SER A 10 15.06 -5.49 -6.19
C SER A 10 16.39 -4.75 -6.40
N GLU A 11 17.42 -5.45 -6.87
CA GLU A 11 18.72 -4.84 -7.23
C GLU A 11 18.60 -3.85 -8.40
N SER A 12 17.66 -4.11 -9.33
CA SER A 12 17.48 -3.30 -10.54
C SER A 12 16.52 -2.13 -10.36
N LEU A 13 15.47 -2.31 -9.55
CA LEU A 13 14.43 -1.29 -9.33
C LEU A 13 14.60 -0.54 -8.00
N GLY A 14 15.29 -1.14 -7.04
CA GLY A 14 15.54 -0.53 -5.74
C GLY A 14 16.43 0.70 -5.84
N LEU A 15 16.25 1.62 -4.88
CA LEU A 15 16.99 2.88 -4.85
C LEU A 15 18.42 2.71 -4.36
N SER A 16 18.75 1.70 -3.55
CA SER A 16 20.11 1.50 -3.02
C SER A 16 21.17 1.51 -4.11
N GLY A 17 20.95 0.76 -5.21
CA GLY A 17 21.88 0.71 -6.33
C GLY A 17 22.00 2.06 -7.04
N GLY A 18 20.87 2.71 -7.33
CA GLY A 18 20.84 4.00 -8.02
C GLY A 18 21.46 5.14 -7.21
N ILE A 19 21.24 5.17 -5.89
CA ILE A 19 21.87 6.14 -4.98
C ILE A 19 23.39 5.95 -5.01
N ASN A 20 23.87 4.72 -4.88
CA ASN A 20 25.30 4.41 -4.92
C ASN A 20 25.92 4.78 -6.28
N GLU A 21 25.27 4.43 -7.39
CA GLU A 21 25.73 4.77 -8.75
C GLU A 21 25.81 6.29 -8.97
N PHE A 22 24.82 7.03 -8.48
CA PHE A 22 24.81 8.49 -8.53
C PHE A 22 25.96 9.10 -7.72
N PHE A 23 26.11 8.74 -6.45
CA PHE A 23 27.19 9.29 -5.61
C PHE A 23 28.59 8.83 -6.04
N ASN A 24 28.74 7.64 -6.64
CA ASN A 24 29.99 7.24 -7.29
C ASN A 24 30.34 8.20 -8.43
N ALA A 25 29.38 8.58 -9.27
CA ALA A 25 29.62 9.55 -10.35
C ALA A 25 29.94 10.96 -9.81
N VAL A 26 29.32 11.37 -8.69
CA VAL A 26 29.66 12.62 -7.99
C VAL A 26 31.09 12.57 -7.43
N ASN A 27 31.50 11.45 -6.83
CA ASN A 27 32.86 11.21 -6.35
C ASN A 27 33.89 11.24 -7.50
N ASP A 28 33.58 10.62 -8.63
CA ASP A 28 34.43 10.65 -9.83
C ASP A 28 34.62 12.08 -10.34
N LEU A 29 33.55 12.87 -10.37
CA LEU A 29 33.63 14.29 -10.71
C LEU A 29 34.46 15.10 -9.69
N SER A 30 34.34 14.78 -8.40
CA SER A 30 35.16 15.41 -7.37
C SER A 30 36.66 15.11 -7.56
N ASN A 31 37.02 13.94 -8.07
CA ASN A 31 38.41 13.58 -8.35
C ASN A 31 38.97 14.25 -9.62
N ASP A 32 38.12 14.52 -10.62
CA ASP A 32 38.49 15.26 -11.83
C ASP A 32 37.38 16.25 -12.26
N PRO A 33 37.32 17.44 -11.64
CA PRO A 33 36.29 18.45 -11.92
C PRO A 33 36.38 19.05 -13.33
N THR A 34 37.49 18.78 -14.05
CA THR A 34 37.72 19.24 -15.43
C THR A 34 37.17 18.28 -16.48
N SER A 35 36.80 17.05 -16.09
CA SER A 35 36.32 16.03 -17.00
C SER A 35 34.86 16.25 -17.41
N VAL A 36 34.66 16.63 -18.67
CA VAL A 36 33.32 16.67 -19.29
C VAL A 36 32.68 15.28 -19.29
N ALA A 37 33.47 14.20 -19.39
CA ALA A 37 32.95 12.84 -19.33
C ALA A 37 32.43 12.49 -17.93
N ALA A 38 33.11 12.90 -16.85
CA ALA A 38 32.64 12.68 -15.48
C ALA A 38 31.35 13.47 -15.20
N ARG A 39 31.26 14.70 -15.70
CA ARG A 39 30.03 15.53 -15.64
C ARG A 39 28.86 14.88 -16.36
N GLN A 40 29.10 14.39 -17.59
CA GLN A 40 28.08 13.67 -18.35
C GLN A 40 27.63 12.40 -17.63
N LEU A 41 28.56 11.66 -17.02
CA LEU A 41 28.23 10.47 -16.23
C LEU A 41 27.36 10.85 -15.01
N MET A 42 27.73 11.87 -14.25
CA MET A 42 26.94 12.37 -13.12
C MET A 42 25.53 12.80 -13.54
N LEU A 43 25.41 13.54 -14.64
CA LEU A 43 24.11 13.94 -15.19
C LEU A 43 23.25 12.72 -15.55
N THR A 44 23.84 11.75 -16.25
CA THR A 44 23.15 10.50 -16.62
C THR A 44 22.74 9.69 -15.39
N GLN A 45 23.57 9.58 -14.36
CA GLN A 45 23.20 8.87 -13.14
C GLN A 45 22.13 9.61 -12.33
N GLY A 46 22.12 10.95 -12.36
CA GLY A 46 21.06 11.76 -11.76
C GLY A 46 19.71 11.51 -12.45
N ASP A 47 19.69 11.46 -13.78
CA ASP A 47 18.50 11.11 -14.56
C ASP A 47 18.03 9.68 -14.28
N LEU A 48 18.95 8.71 -14.24
CA LEU A 48 18.62 7.32 -13.91
C LEU A 48 18.05 7.18 -12.49
N LEU A 49 18.59 7.91 -11.51
CA LEU A 49 18.06 7.93 -10.15
C LEU A 49 16.65 8.49 -10.11
N ALA A 50 16.40 9.63 -10.76
CA ALA A 50 15.06 10.23 -10.86
C ALA A 50 14.05 9.26 -11.52
N ASN A 51 14.45 8.62 -12.63
CA ASN A 51 13.62 7.63 -13.31
C ASN A 51 13.32 6.40 -12.44
N ARG A 52 14.24 5.96 -11.58
CA ARG A 52 13.98 4.86 -10.61
C ARG A 52 12.90 5.26 -9.61
N PHE A 53 12.95 6.48 -9.05
CA PHE A 53 11.88 7.00 -8.19
C PHE A 53 10.53 7.02 -8.90
N ASN A 54 10.47 7.56 -10.12
CA ASN A 54 9.22 7.64 -10.89
C ASN A 54 8.67 6.23 -11.18
N THR A 55 9.56 5.29 -11.50
CA THR A 55 9.18 3.90 -11.77
C THR A 55 8.60 3.23 -10.53
N LEU A 56 9.20 3.41 -9.34
CA LEU A 56 8.69 2.86 -8.09
C LEU A 56 7.30 3.40 -7.77
N ASP A 57 7.09 4.72 -7.90
CA ASP A 57 5.77 5.32 -7.67
C ASP A 57 4.72 4.83 -8.68
N ALA A 58 5.10 4.69 -9.96
CA ALA A 58 4.22 4.14 -10.99
C ALA A 58 3.80 2.70 -10.68
N GLN A 59 4.71 1.86 -10.15
CA GLN A 59 4.37 0.51 -9.72
C GLN A 59 3.40 0.51 -8.52
N LEU A 60 3.61 1.40 -7.55
CA LEU A 60 2.66 1.58 -6.43
C LEU A 60 1.29 2.07 -6.92
N THR A 61 1.26 2.88 -7.97
CA THR A 61 0.02 3.30 -8.66
C THR A 61 -0.70 2.16 -9.33
N ASN A 62 0.01 1.26 -10.00
CA ASN A 62 -0.58 0.06 -10.57
C ASN A 62 -1.15 -0.87 -9.49
N LEU A 63 -0.45 -1.03 -8.35
CA LEU A 63 -0.94 -1.81 -7.22
C LEU A 63 -2.23 -1.21 -6.63
N ASP A 64 -2.28 0.11 -6.47
CA ASP A 64 -3.47 0.80 -5.95
C ASP A 64 -4.68 0.65 -6.88
N GLN A 65 -4.46 0.72 -8.20
CA GLN A 65 -5.49 0.45 -9.22
C GLN A 65 -5.96 -1.01 -9.22
N GLN A 66 -5.06 -1.97 -8.97
CA GLN A 66 -5.45 -3.37 -8.80
C GLN A 66 -6.36 -3.54 -7.58
N VAL A 67 -6.04 -2.85 -6.47
CA VAL A 67 -6.91 -2.84 -5.28
C VAL A 67 -8.28 -2.23 -5.60
N ASP A 68 -8.36 -1.15 -6.41
CA ASP A 68 -9.64 -0.58 -6.85
C ASP A 68 -10.48 -1.60 -7.63
N TYR A 69 -9.85 -2.38 -8.52
CA TYR A 69 -10.51 -3.43 -9.27
C TYR A 69 -11.02 -4.55 -8.34
N ASP A 70 -10.17 -5.04 -7.44
CA ASP A 70 -10.51 -6.12 -6.51
C ASP A 70 -11.65 -5.71 -5.57
N LEU A 71 -11.65 -4.46 -5.09
CA LEU A 71 -12.73 -3.90 -4.27
C LEU A 71 -14.04 -3.81 -5.05
N THR A 72 -14.00 -3.43 -6.33
CA THR A 72 -15.20 -3.36 -7.18
C THR A 72 -15.83 -4.74 -7.32
N VAL A 73 -15.04 -5.76 -7.66
CA VAL A 73 -15.51 -7.14 -7.79
C VAL A 73 -16.05 -7.67 -6.46
N ALA A 74 -15.37 -7.40 -5.34
CA ALA A 74 -15.80 -7.84 -4.04
C ALA A 74 -17.12 -7.16 -3.59
N VAL A 75 -17.30 -5.87 -3.88
CA VAL A 75 -18.54 -5.14 -3.60
C VAL A 75 -19.73 -5.71 -4.39
N ASP A 76 -19.53 -6.05 -5.66
CA ASP A 76 -20.56 -6.69 -6.48
C ASP A 76 -20.96 -8.06 -5.91
N GLU A 77 -19.98 -8.86 -5.51
CA GLU A 77 -20.25 -10.17 -4.90
C GLU A 77 -20.96 -10.05 -3.54
N VAL A 78 -20.55 -9.09 -2.68
CA VAL A 78 -21.25 -8.77 -1.44
C VAL A 78 -22.73 -8.46 -1.70
N ASN A 79 -23.02 -7.66 -2.73
CA ASN A 79 -24.38 -7.29 -3.09
C ASN A 79 -25.20 -8.51 -3.56
N ASN A 80 -24.60 -9.40 -4.36
CA ASN A 80 -25.24 -10.63 -4.83
C ASN A 80 -25.55 -11.58 -3.67
N LEU A 81 -24.59 -11.82 -2.77
CA LEU A 81 -24.77 -12.65 -1.59
C LEU A 81 -25.83 -12.07 -0.64
N ALA A 82 -25.81 -10.75 -0.41
CA ALA A 82 -26.82 -10.08 0.41
C ALA A 82 -28.24 -10.24 -0.18
N GLN A 83 -28.39 -10.15 -1.50
CA GLN A 83 -29.67 -10.42 -2.16
C GLN A 83 -30.10 -11.88 -1.97
N GLY A 84 -29.20 -12.85 -2.19
CA GLY A 84 -29.51 -14.27 -2.00
C GLY A 84 -29.93 -14.59 -0.56
N ILE A 85 -29.29 -13.98 0.44
CA ILE A 85 -29.68 -14.12 1.86
C ILE A 85 -31.08 -13.51 2.10
N ALA A 86 -31.39 -12.36 1.51
CA ALA A 86 -32.71 -11.73 1.62
C ALA A 86 -33.82 -12.60 1.00
N ASP A 87 -33.55 -13.21 -0.16
CA ASP A 87 -34.46 -14.13 -0.83
C ASP A 87 -34.69 -15.41 0.00
N LEU A 88 -33.61 -15.97 0.57
CA LEU A 88 -33.69 -17.13 1.48
C LEU A 88 -34.44 -16.79 2.77
N ASN A 89 -34.26 -15.59 3.33
CA ASN A 89 -35.04 -15.13 4.48
C ASN A 89 -36.54 -15.12 4.16
N GLN A 90 -36.94 -14.66 2.97
CA GLN A 90 -38.33 -14.69 2.53
C GLN A 90 -38.86 -16.14 2.47
N ALA A 91 -38.10 -17.04 1.83
CA ALA A 91 -38.49 -18.45 1.71
C ALA A 91 -38.59 -19.15 3.08
N VAL A 92 -37.69 -18.85 4.02
CA VAL A 92 -37.73 -19.38 5.40
C VAL A 92 -38.97 -18.89 6.16
N ILE A 93 -39.30 -17.60 6.04
CA ILE A 93 -40.51 -17.03 6.67
C ILE A 93 -41.76 -17.74 6.13
N GLU A 94 -41.87 -17.91 4.81
CA GLU A 94 -43.02 -18.58 4.17
C GLU A 94 -43.13 -20.04 4.59
N ALA A 95 -42.03 -20.79 4.57
CA ALA A 95 -42.00 -22.19 4.97
C ALA A 95 -42.43 -22.37 6.44
N ARG A 96 -41.92 -21.55 7.37
CA ARG A 96 -42.33 -21.57 8.78
C ARG A 96 -43.80 -21.18 8.96
N GLY A 97 -44.29 -20.22 8.19
CA GLY A 97 -45.70 -19.82 8.18
C GLY A 97 -46.64 -20.96 7.74
N SER A 98 -46.17 -21.87 6.89
CA SER A 98 -46.89 -23.08 6.47
C SER A 98 -46.76 -24.27 7.42
N GLY A 99 -45.94 -24.17 8.48
CA GLY A 99 -45.65 -25.26 9.42
C GLY A 99 -44.57 -26.25 8.95
N SER A 100 -43.89 -25.97 7.84
CA SER A 100 -42.78 -26.78 7.32
C SER A 100 -41.46 -26.41 7.99
N SER A 101 -40.55 -27.36 8.21
CA SER A 101 -39.18 -27.08 8.69
C SER A 101 -38.25 -26.80 7.50
N PRO A 102 -37.75 -25.56 7.32
CA PRO A 102 -36.98 -25.20 6.13
C PRO A 102 -35.48 -25.48 6.28
N ASN A 103 -35.10 -26.69 6.71
CA ASN A 103 -33.70 -27.00 7.06
C ASN A 103 -32.75 -26.75 5.88
N ASP A 104 -33.09 -27.23 4.68
CA ASP A 104 -32.27 -27.03 3.47
C ASP A 104 -32.08 -25.54 3.12
N LEU A 105 -33.08 -24.69 3.40
CA LEU A 105 -32.99 -23.24 3.15
C LEU A 105 -32.11 -22.56 4.20
N LEU A 106 -32.14 -23.03 5.45
CA LEU A 106 -31.26 -22.57 6.51
C LEU A 106 -29.81 -22.92 6.17
N ASP A 107 -29.55 -24.14 5.67
CA ASP A 107 -28.21 -24.58 5.26
C ASP A 107 -27.66 -23.74 4.09
N GLN A 108 -28.50 -23.47 3.09
CA GLN A 108 -28.14 -22.57 1.97
C GLN A 108 -27.84 -21.16 2.47
N ARG A 109 -28.65 -20.64 3.40
CA ARG A 109 -28.45 -19.29 3.96
C ARG A 109 -27.13 -19.21 4.73
N ASP A 110 -26.83 -20.24 5.51
CA ASP A 110 -25.60 -20.32 6.27
C ASP A 110 -24.37 -20.47 5.36
N GLN A 111 -24.51 -21.14 4.21
CA GLN A 111 -23.48 -21.13 3.18
C GLN A 111 -23.23 -19.72 2.62
N LEU A 112 -24.28 -18.98 2.23
CA LEU A 112 -24.10 -17.61 1.73
C LEU A 112 -23.53 -16.67 2.79
N LEU A 113 -23.91 -16.83 4.06
CA LEU A 113 -23.32 -16.09 5.19
C LEU A 113 -21.82 -16.38 5.34
N ARG A 114 -21.40 -17.64 5.18
CA ARG A 114 -19.98 -18.03 5.20
C ARG A 114 -19.22 -17.43 4.03
N GLU A 115 -19.78 -17.49 2.82
CA GLU A 115 -19.17 -16.89 1.62
C GLU A 115 -19.03 -15.37 1.79
N LEU A 116 -20.08 -14.71 2.30
CA LEU A 116 -20.08 -13.27 2.57
C LEU A 116 -19.02 -12.88 3.61
N SER A 117 -18.85 -13.71 4.65
CA SER A 117 -17.82 -13.50 5.69
C SER A 117 -16.38 -13.58 5.15
N GLY A 118 -16.17 -14.24 4.01
CA GLY A 118 -14.89 -14.27 3.31
C GLY A 118 -14.56 -12.95 2.59
N LEU A 119 -15.57 -12.14 2.28
CA LEU A 119 -15.41 -10.85 1.60
C LEU A 119 -15.31 -9.70 2.59
N VAL A 120 -16.14 -9.72 3.64
CA VAL A 120 -16.20 -8.66 4.64
C VAL A 120 -16.64 -9.23 5.99
N SER A 121 -16.15 -8.65 7.09
CA SER A 121 -16.63 -9.01 8.43
C SER A 121 -18.13 -8.70 8.54
N VAL A 122 -18.90 -9.70 8.96
CA VAL A 122 -20.35 -9.62 9.13
C VAL A 122 -20.76 -10.03 10.54
N THR A 123 -21.83 -9.42 11.02
CA THR A 123 -22.55 -9.85 12.22
C THR A 123 -23.97 -10.23 11.83
N SER A 124 -24.37 -11.48 12.12
CA SER A 124 -25.71 -11.99 11.85
C SER A 124 -26.55 -12.04 13.13
N VAL A 125 -27.80 -11.58 13.07
CA VAL A 125 -28.76 -11.63 14.17
C VAL A 125 -30.05 -12.29 13.71
N GLU A 126 -30.39 -13.44 14.29
CA GLU A 126 -31.67 -14.11 14.03
C GLU A 126 -32.83 -13.34 14.68
N GLN A 127 -33.95 -13.26 13.95
CA GLN A 127 -35.19 -12.67 14.42
C GLN A 127 -36.21 -13.74 14.81
N SER A 128 -37.22 -13.36 15.59
CA SER A 128 -38.30 -14.26 16.05
C SER A 128 -39.10 -14.89 14.91
N ASN A 129 -39.15 -14.24 13.74
CA ASN A 129 -39.80 -14.76 12.53
C ASN A 129 -38.92 -15.73 11.71
N GLY A 130 -37.68 -16.00 12.15
CA GLY A 130 -36.73 -16.88 11.47
C GLY A 130 -35.84 -16.22 10.41
N SER A 131 -36.07 -14.95 10.07
CA SER A 131 -35.15 -14.20 9.22
C SER A 131 -33.87 -13.81 9.96
N VAL A 132 -32.81 -13.55 9.20
CA VAL A 132 -31.53 -13.04 9.72
C VAL A 132 -31.30 -11.61 9.27
N THR A 133 -30.98 -10.73 10.20
CA THR A 133 -30.39 -9.42 9.91
C THR A 133 -28.87 -9.59 9.76
N VAL A 134 -28.29 -9.07 8.68
CA VAL A 134 -26.84 -9.08 8.45
C VAL A 134 -26.33 -7.65 8.51
N LEU A 135 -25.33 -7.42 9.37
CA LEU A 135 -24.71 -6.13 9.61
C LEU A 135 -23.24 -6.17 9.21
N VAL A 136 -22.71 -5.06 8.69
CA VAL A 136 -21.28 -4.83 8.42
C VAL A 136 -20.78 -3.57 9.12
N GLY A 137 -19.46 -3.43 9.18
CA GLY A 137 -18.78 -2.27 9.76
C GLY A 137 -19.24 -1.98 11.18
N ASN A 138 -19.78 -0.78 11.39
CA ASN A 138 -20.25 -0.32 12.70
C ASN A 138 -21.76 -0.55 12.92
N GLY A 139 -22.37 -1.48 12.17
CA GLY A 139 -23.79 -1.82 12.29
C GLY A 139 -24.64 -1.42 11.08
N GLN A 140 -24.03 -1.14 9.93
CA GLN A 140 -24.74 -0.92 8.69
C GLN A 140 -25.42 -2.22 8.24
N ALA A 141 -26.74 -2.23 8.05
CA ALA A 141 -27.46 -3.41 7.61
C ALA A 141 -27.24 -3.68 6.12
N LEU A 142 -26.76 -4.86 5.77
CA LEU A 142 -26.79 -5.37 4.38
C LEU A 142 -28.06 -6.16 4.09
N VAL A 143 -28.60 -6.85 5.09
CA VAL A 143 -29.86 -7.57 4.98
C VAL A 143 -30.72 -7.26 6.19
N ALA A 144 -31.97 -6.91 5.97
CA ALA A 144 -32.96 -6.70 7.01
C ALA A 144 -34.28 -7.39 6.60
N GLY A 145 -34.57 -8.52 7.23
CA GLY A 145 -35.72 -9.35 6.84
C GLY A 145 -35.55 -9.87 5.41
N ASN A 146 -36.48 -9.53 4.52
CA ASN A 146 -36.48 -9.92 3.11
C ASN A 146 -35.92 -8.84 2.16
N THR A 147 -35.30 -7.79 2.71
CA THR A 147 -34.75 -6.69 1.93
C THR A 147 -33.24 -6.67 2.04
N SER A 148 -32.55 -6.55 0.90
CA SER A 148 -31.12 -6.24 0.86
C SER A 148 -30.89 -4.73 0.71
N LEU A 149 -29.87 -4.23 1.36
CA LEU A 149 -29.27 -2.93 1.09
C LEU A 149 -27.96 -3.14 0.36
N ARG A 150 -27.54 -2.13 -0.40
CA ARG A 150 -26.39 -2.24 -1.30
C ARG A 150 -25.21 -1.42 -0.82
N LEU A 151 -24.03 -2.00 -1.01
CA LEU A 151 -22.78 -1.27 -1.10
C LEU A 151 -22.63 -0.72 -2.53
N SER A 152 -21.90 0.37 -2.65
CA SER A 152 -21.54 0.99 -3.92
C SER A 152 -20.07 1.37 -3.91
N THR A 153 -19.47 1.44 -5.08
CA THR A 153 -18.15 2.06 -5.26
C THR A 153 -18.34 3.55 -5.49
N ILE A 154 -17.60 4.38 -4.76
CA ILE A 154 -17.60 5.85 -4.88
C ILE A 154 -16.17 6.36 -5.09
N THR A 155 -16.03 7.58 -5.56
CA THR A 155 -14.73 8.25 -5.63
C THR A 155 -14.48 9.02 -4.33
N ASP A 156 -13.35 8.75 -3.68
CA ASP A 156 -12.85 9.51 -2.54
C ASP A 156 -11.88 10.60 -3.01
N SER A 157 -12.39 11.82 -3.15
CA SER A 157 -11.61 13.00 -3.55
C SER A 157 -10.80 13.63 -2.41
N SER A 158 -10.82 13.06 -1.19
CA SER A 158 -9.96 13.54 -0.10
C SER A 158 -8.50 13.08 -0.26
N THR A 159 -8.26 12.12 -1.16
CA THR A 159 -6.95 11.58 -1.48
C THR A 159 -6.40 12.18 -2.77
N THR A 160 -5.07 12.17 -2.93
CA THR A 160 -4.39 12.67 -4.13
C THR A 160 -3.39 11.62 -4.61
N PRO A 161 -3.61 10.96 -5.77
CA PRO A 161 -4.80 11.09 -6.62
C PRO A 161 -6.07 10.56 -5.94
N PRO A 162 -7.28 10.99 -6.39
CA PRO A 162 -8.54 10.41 -5.93
C PRO A 162 -8.59 8.90 -6.20
N ARG A 163 -9.14 8.14 -5.25
CA ARG A 163 -9.21 6.67 -5.32
C ARG A 163 -10.62 6.13 -5.07
N LEU A 164 -10.83 4.84 -5.30
CA LEU A 164 -12.11 4.19 -4.99
C LEU A 164 -12.29 4.05 -3.47
N ALA A 165 -13.51 4.30 -3.02
CA ALA A 165 -13.99 3.99 -1.67
C ALA A 165 -15.32 3.25 -1.73
N ILE A 166 -15.77 2.73 -0.60
CA ILE A 166 -17.01 1.98 -0.48
C ILE A 166 -18.08 2.88 0.15
N GLY A 167 -19.11 3.17 -0.63
CA GLY A 167 -20.29 3.91 -0.21
C GLY A 167 -21.42 3.00 0.25
N TYR A 168 -22.23 3.47 1.20
CA TYR A 168 -23.40 2.74 1.72
C TYR A 168 -24.69 3.56 1.59
N GLY A 169 -25.76 2.86 1.16
CA GLY A 169 -27.11 3.42 1.04
C GLY A 169 -27.28 4.44 -0.09
N ASN A 170 -28.48 5.03 -0.18
CA ASN A 170 -28.84 5.94 -1.28
C ASN A 170 -28.01 7.23 -1.32
N ASN A 171 -27.53 7.68 -0.15
CA ASN A 171 -26.67 8.86 -0.04
C ASN A 171 -25.19 8.52 -0.26
N GLN A 172 -24.86 7.25 -0.54
CA GLN A 172 -23.51 6.74 -0.79
C GLN A 172 -22.47 7.23 0.22
N VAL A 173 -22.82 7.16 1.51
CA VAL A 173 -21.93 7.60 2.59
C VAL A 173 -20.68 6.72 2.58
N ASN A 174 -19.49 7.33 2.54
CA ASN A 174 -18.23 6.59 2.60
C ASN A 174 -18.14 5.83 3.93
N ILE A 175 -18.04 4.51 3.84
CA ILE A 175 -17.87 3.61 4.97
C ILE A 175 -16.56 2.80 4.92
N SER A 176 -15.61 3.14 4.04
CA SER A 176 -14.36 2.36 3.87
C SER A 176 -13.62 2.15 5.19
N GLY A 177 -13.45 3.22 6.00
CA GLY A 177 -12.73 3.14 7.28
C GLY A 177 -13.46 2.36 8.39
N GLN A 178 -14.70 1.96 8.16
CA GLN A 178 -15.49 1.15 9.09
C GLN A 178 -15.47 -0.33 8.70
N LEU A 179 -15.07 -0.65 7.47
CA LEU A 179 -15.03 -2.02 6.98
C LEU A 179 -13.74 -2.70 7.42
N SER A 180 -13.87 -3.96 7.84
CA SER A 180 -12.76 -4.80 8.30
C SER A 180 -13.02 -6.25 7.97
N GLY A 181 -11.99 -7.08 8.03
CA GLY A 181 -12.07 -8.51 7.74
C GLY A 181 -12.38 -8.84 6.28
N GLY A 182 -12.24 -10.13 5.94
CA GLY A 182 -12.39 -10.61 4.57
C GLY A 182 -11.42 -9.96 3.58
N SER A 183 -11.66 -10.19 2.29
CA SER A 183 -10.85 -9.59 1.22
C SER A 183 -10.98 -8.06 1.14
N ILE A 184 -12.15 -7.49 1.41
CA ILE A 184 -12.37 -6.04 1.39
C ILE A 184 -11.55 -5.34 2.48
N GLY A 185 -11.62 -5.84 3.72
CA GLY A 185 -10.85 -5.28 4.82
C GLY A 185 -9.35 -5.38 4.58
N GLY A 186 -8.87 -6.54 4.11
CA GLY A 186 -7.46 -6.72 3.79
C GLY A 186 -6.96 -5.84 2.63
N ALA A 187 -7.79 -5.63 1.61
CA ALA A 187 -7.48 -4.75 0.48
C ALA A 187 -7.38 -3.28 0.91
N LEU A 188 -8.32 -2.80 1.74
CA LEU A 188 -8.30 -1.45 2.31
C LEU A 188 -7.11 -1.24 3.25
N GLU A 189 -6.85 -2.21 4.13
CA GLU A 189 -5.71 -2.18 5.05
C GLU A 189 -4.38 -2.17 4.29
N PHE A 190 -4.22 -3.01 3.25
CA PHE A 190 -3.00 -3.02 2.43
C PHE A 190 -2.75 -1.67 1.75
N ARG A 191 -3.79 -1.04 1.20
CA ARG A 191 -3.70 0.29 0.60
C ARG A 191 -3.24 1.33 1.62
N GLU A 192 -3.93 1.43 2.76
CA GLU A 192 -3.67 2.47 3.75
C GLU A 192 -2.36 2.26 4.50
N THR A 193 -2.08 1.02 4.91
CA THR A 193 -0.96 0.72 5.80
C THR A 193 0.30 0.32 5.07
N VAL A 194 0.26 -0.02 3.78
CA VAL A 194 1.47 -0.42 3.04
C VAL A 194 1.71 0.53 1.88
N VAL A 195 0.76 0.68 0.96
CA VAL A 195 0.97 1.49 -0.26
C VAL A 195 1.16 2.96 0.08
N ASP A 196 0.26 3.54 0.88
CA ASP A 196 0.30 4.98 1.22
C ASP A 196 1.55 5.33 2.06
N ASP A 197 1.92 4.47 3.01
CA ASP A 197 3.10 4.67 3.84
C ASP A 197 4.40 4.60 3.02
N VAL A 198 4.52 3.59 2.15
CA VAL A 198 5.69 3.45 1.27
C VAL A 198 5.81 4.65 0.32
N ARG A 199 4.70 5.08 -0.30
CA ARG A 199 4.68 6.30 -1.14
C ARG A 199 5.14 7.53 -0.36
N THR A 200 4.65 7.69 0.87
CA THR A 200 5.02 8.82 1.74
C THR A 200 6.52 8.81 2.03
N GLN A 201 7.08 7.65 2.37
CA GLN A 201 8.53 7.53 2.64
C GLN A 201 9.39 7.73 1.38
N LEU A 202 8.93 7.26 0.21
CA LEU A 202 9.61 7.54 -1.07
C LEU A 202 9.57 9.03 -1.42
N ASN A 203 8.46 9.73 -1.14
CA ASN A 203 8.36 11.17 -1.34
C ASN A 203 9.31 11.94 -0.43
N VAL A 204 9.44 11.53 0.85
CA VAL A 204 10.43 12.12 1.77
C VAL A 204 11.87 11.93 1.25
N LEU A 205 12.19 10.75 0.73
CA LEU A 205 13.50 10.48 0.11
C LEU A 205 13.72 11.36 -1.12
N ALA A 206 12.76 11.42 -2.05
CA ALA A 206 12.85 12.25 -3.26
C ALA A 206 13.02 13.73 -2.90
N GLN A 207 12.22 14.25 -1.96
CA GLN A 207 12.33 15.61 -1.48
C GLN A 207 13.71 15.89 -0.88
N SER A 208 14.24 14.96 -0.07
CA SER A 208 15.56 15.12 0.55
C SER A 208 16.69 15.11 -0.49
N VAL A 209 16.57 14.32 -1.55
CA VAL A 209 17.49 14.35 -2.70
C VAL A 209 17.43 15.71 -3.39
N VAL A 210 16.24 16.17 -3.78
CA VAL A 210 16.06 17.44 -4.51
C VAL A 210 16.55 18.61 -3.68
N GLU A 211 16.03 18.78 -2.47
CA GLU A 211 16.33 19.93 -1.62
C GLU A 211 17.78 19.91 -1.14
N GLY A 212 18.26 18.77 -0.65
CA GLY A 212 19.61 18.66 -0.09
C GLY A 212 20.70 18.76 -1.15
N PHE A 213 20.51 18.11 -2.30
CA PHE A 213 21.46 18.21 -3.41
C PHE A 213 21.45 19.61 -4.02
N ASN A 214 20.28 20.22 -4.24
CA ASN A 214 20.20 21.59 -4.76
C ASN A 214 20.78 22.61 -3.77
N ALA A 215 20.58 22.45 -2.47
CA ALA A 215 21.16 23.35 -1.47
C ALA A 215 22.69 23.45 -1.60
N VAL A 216 23.37 22.35 -1.90
CA VAL A 216 24.82 22.31 -2.11
C VAL A 216 25.20 22.63 -3.57
N HIS A 217 24.41 22.20 -4.55
CA HIS A 217 24.73 22.44 -5.97
C HIS A 217 24.56 23.92 -6.34
N ASN A 218 23.50 24.57 -5.86
CA ASN A 218 23.20 25.99 -6.05
C ASN A 218 24.04 26.88 -5.10
N ASN A 219 24.20 26.46 -3.84
CA ASN A 219 25.00 27.10 -2.78
C ASN A 219 25.14 28.63 -2.88
N THR A 220 24.03 29.35 -3.08
CA THR A 220 24.02 30.82 -3.23
C THR A 220 24.11 31.57 -1.90
N THR A 221 24.11 30.86 -0.76
CA THR A 221 24.02 31.46 0.58
C THR A 221 25.30 31.27 1.40
N ASN A 222 26.34 32.02 1.07
CA ASN A 222 27.45 32.25 1.99
C ASN A 222 27.95 33.70 1.91
N LEU A 223 27.22 34.62 2.56
CA LEU A 223 27.63 36.01 2.75
C LEU A 223 27.36 36.48 4.19
N THR A 224 28.42 36.52 5.00
CA THR A 224 28.69 37.63 5.94
C THR A 224 30.17 37.70 6.36
N ASN A 225 30.97 36.64 6.17
CA ASN A 225 32.42 36.64 6.41
C ASN A 225 33.25 35.96 5.29
N GLY A 226 32.85 36.14 4.02
CA GLY A 226 33.84 36.14 2.92
C GLY A 226 34.04 34.89 2.07
N GLY A 227 33.06 33.99 1.94
CA GLY A 227 32.99 33.16 0.74
C GLY A 227 31.95 32.04 0.76
N GLN A 228 31.20 31.92 -0.35
CA GLN A 228 30.97 30.70 -1.16
C GLN A 228 29.63 30.76 -1.91
N GLY A 229 29.73 31.01 -3.22
CA GLY A 229 28.80 30.53 -4.24
C GLY A 229 29.35 29.24 -4.85
N SER A 230 28.57 28.50 -5.62
CA SER A 230 29.11 27.49 -6.53
C SER A 230 29.18 28.08 -7.95
N VAL A 231 30.08 27.55 -8.78
CA VAL A 231 30.16 27.92 -10.20
C VAL A 231 30.22 26.68 -11.09
N ASP A 232 29.55 26.81 -12.24
CA ASP A 232 29.53 25.82 -13.31
C ASP A 232 30.87 25.75 -14.07
N PHE A 233 30.96 24.90 -15.09
CA PHE A 233 32.20 24.75 -15.87
C PHE A 233 32.60 26.02 -16.65
N ASN A 234 31.64 26.89 -16.94
CA ASN A 234 31.83 28.12 -17.70
C ASN A 234 32.06 29.34 -16.79
N GLY A 235 32.02 29.16 -15.47
CA GLY A 235 32.17 30.23 -14.49
C GLY A 235 30.88 30.98 -14.15
N ASN A 236 29.72 30.49 -14.58
CA ASN A 236 28.43 31.04 -14.17
C ASN A 236 28.07 30.55 -12.78
N ASP A 237 27.22 31.30 -12.07
CA ASP A 237 26.69 30.86 -10.78
C ASP A 237 25.90 29.55 -10.94
N GLY A 238 26.10 28.63 -10.00
CA GLY A 238 25.40 27.34 -9.99
C GLY A 238 23.89 27.50 -9.86
N GLY A 239 23.15 26.64 -10.56
CA GLY A 239 21.70 26.52 -10.46
C GLY A 239 21.27 25.29 -9.69
N ASP A 240 19.99 24.97 -9.77
CA ASP A 240 19.46 23.71 -9.25
C ASP A 240 19.86 22.56 -10.17
N PHE A 241 20.21 21.40 -9.61
CA PHE A 241 20.53 20.18 -10.37
C PHE A 241 19.26 19.38 -10.67
N PHE A 242 18.40 19.22 -9.65
CA PHE A 242 17.05 18.66 -9.77
C PHE A 242 16.01 19.79 -9.85
N ASP A 243 14.88 19.56 -10.51
CA ASP A 243 13.80 20.56 -10.59
C ASP A 243 13.17 20.79 -9.19
N PRO A 244 13.27 22.00 -8.60
CA PRO A 244 12.75 22.28 -7.26
C PRO A 244 11.22 22.24 -7.17
N ALA A 245 10.50 22.26 -8.30
CA ALA A 245 9.05 22.05 -8.31
C ALA A 245 8.66 20.57 -8.17
N ASN A 246 9.59 19.65 -8.42
CA ASN A 246 9.35 18.23 -8.57
C ASN A 246 9.97 17.42 -7.42
N ILE A 247 9.42 17.57 -6.22
CA ILE A 247 9.97 17.00 -4.98
C ILE A 247 9.41 15.63 -4.58
N THR A 248 8.49 15.05 -5.36
CA THR A 248 7.89 13.74 -5.05
C THR A 248 8.55 12.62 -5.84
N ALA A 249 8.44 11.38 -5.37
CA ALA A 249 8.93 10.21 -6.10
C ALA A 249 8.31 10.10 -7.50
N ALA A 250 7.04 10.50 -7.64
CA ALA A 250 6.32 10.50 -8.91
C ALA A 250 6.86 11.53 -9.93
N THR A 251 7.43 12.64 -9.46
CA THR A 251 7.71 13.82 -10.30
C THR A 251 9.19 14.16 -10.44
N ILE A 252 10.03 13.70 -9.51
CA ILE A 252 11.47 14.04 -9.46
C ILE A 252 12.12 13.92 -10.83
N SER A 253 12.89 14.94 -11.19
CA SER A 253 13.51 15.11 -12.50
C SER A 253 14.67 16.11 -12.42
N LEU A 254 15.52 16.12 -13.44
CA LEU A 254 16.63 17.07 -13.55
C LEU A 254 16.14 18.47 -13.97
N ALA A 255 16.76 19.51 -13.42
CA ALA A 255 16.61 20.89 -13.86
C ALA A 255 17.56 21.25 -15.01
N ILE A 256 18.73 20.59 -15.05
CA ILE A 256 19.78 20.83 -16.06
C ILE A 256 19.80 19.72 -17.11
N THR A 257 20.28 20.06 -18.30
CA THR A 257 20.46 19.09 -19.40
C THR A 257 21.85 19.14 -20.02
N ASP A 258 22.62 20.19 -19.75
CA ASP A 258 24.01 20.32 -20.19
C ASP A 258 24.96 19.93 -19.03
N PRO A 259 25.87 18.95 -19.21
CA PRO A 259 26.85 18.60 -18.18
C PRO A 259 27.76 19.77 -17.77
N LEU A 260 27.88 20.82 -18.59
CA LEU A 260 28.66 22.02 -18.27
C LEU A 260 27.97 22.92 -17.23
N GLU A 261 26.66 22.77 -17.02
CA GLU A 261 25.88 23.48 -15.98
C GLU A 261 26.12 22.92 -14.57
N ILE A 262 26.84 21.80 -14.44
CA ILE A 262 27.14 21.21 -13.13
C ILE A 262 28.11 22.11 -12.35
N ALA A 263 27.70 22.53 -11.16
CA ALA A 263 28.45 23.44 -10.32
C ALA A 263 29.42 22.67 -9.41
N ALA A 264 30.56 22.25 -9.95
CA ALA A 264 31.57 21.45 -9.24
C ALA A 264 32.55 22.29 -8.41
N SER A 265 32.73 23.56 -8.76
CA SER A 265 33.69 24.45 -8.13
C SER A 265 33.02 25.40 -7.15
N SER A 266 33.76 25.81 -6.12
CA SER A 266 33.40 26.98 -5.34
C SER A 266 33.75 28.27 -6.12
N LYS A 267 32.94 29.31 -5.90
CA LYS A 267 33.17 30.67 -6.42
C LYS A 267 34.35 31.37 -5.73
N PHE A 268 34.69 30.93 -4.51
CA PHE A 268 35.81 31.45 -3.72
C PHE A 268 36.67 30.29 -3.29
N ASP A 269 37.95 30.33 -3.64
CA ASP A 269 38.92 29.33 -3.23
C ASP A 269 39.27 29.53 -1.75
N ALA A 270 38.97 28.53 -0.91
CA ALA A 270 39.16 28.65 0.55
C ALA A 270 40.64 28.70 0.96
N ALA A 271 41.55 28.14 0.14
CA ALA A 271 42.98 28.11 0.42
C ALA A 271 43.67 29.46 0.10
N THR A 272 43.16 30.18 -0.90
CA THR A 272 43.76 31.44 -1.38
C THR A 272 42.94 32.69 -1.05
N GLY A 273 41.65 32.53 -0.75
CA GLY A 273 40.72 33.64 -0.52
C GLY A 273 40.39 34.45 -1.79
N LEU A 274 40.71 33.92 -2.97
CA LEU A 274 40.50 34.57 -4.26
C LEU A 274 39.20 34.09 -4.93
N ILE A 275 38.67 34.92 -5.83
CA ILE A 275 37.52 34.54 -6.67
C ILE A 275 38.00 33.55 -7.73
N ASN A 276 37.35 32.39 -7.80
CA ASN A 276 37.59 31.35 -8.78
C ASN A 276 36.58 31.45 -9.92
N ILE A 277 36.81 32.41 -10.83
CA ILE A 277 35.86 32.75 -11.91
C ILE A 277 35.83 31.67 -13.00
N SER A 278 36.89 30.87 -13.16
CA SER A 278 36.96 29.90 -14.26
C SER A 278 36.16 28.62 -14.05
N GLY A 279 35.80 28.26 -12.81
CA GLY A 279 35.08 27.00 -12.51
C GLY A 279 35.81 25.70 -12.90
N THR A 280 37.00 25.78 -13.47
CA THR A 280 37.81 24.64 -13.90
C THR A 280 38.88 24.31 -12.86
N GLY A 281 38.92 23.04 -12.42
CA GLY A 281 40.02 22.50 -11.61
C GLY A 281 39.80 22.55 -10.10
N ASN A 282 38.88 23.36 -9.60
CA ASN A 282 38.46 23.34 -8.19
C ASN A 282 37.32 22.32 -8.01
N ASN A 283 37.40 21.50 -6.98
CA ASN A 283 36.44 20.44 -6.66
C ASN A 283 35.74 20.64 -5.31
N GLU A 284 35.83 21.81 -4.69
CA GLU A 284 35.32 22.01 -3.33
C GLU A 284 33.82 21.75 -3.24
N ASN A 285 33.04 22.21 -4.24
CA ASN A 285 31.59 21.96 -4.26
C ASN A 285 31.27 20.51 -4.64
N ALA A 286 32.01 19.91 -5.58
CA ALA A 286 31.85 18.49 -5.91
C ALA A 286 32.15 17.57 -4.72
N LEU A 287 33.14 17.91 -3.90
CA LEU A 287 33.45 17.19 -2.66
C LEU A 287 32.33 17.36 -1.63
N ALA A 288 31.75 18.56 -1.51
CA ALA A 288 30.60 18.80 -0.64
C ALA A 288 29.37 17.99 -1.10
N LEU A 289 29.12 17.92 -2.42
CA LEU A 289 28.07 17.08 -3.00
C LEU A 289 28.31 15.60 -2.71
N ALA A 290 29.55 15.13 -2.84
CA ALA A 290 29.90 13.74 -2.53
C ALA A 290 29.66 13.39 -1.04
N GLN A 291 29.92 14.34 -0.13
CA GLN A 291 29.72 14.13 1.30
C GLN A 291 28.26 13.91 1.70
N LEU A 292 27.31 14.37 0.89
CA LEU A 292 25.87 14.14 1.11
C LEU A 292 25.50 12.66 1.14
N GLU A 293 26.26 11.78 0.48
CA GLU A 293 26.04 10.33 0.52
C GLU A 293 25.97 9.79 1.95
N THR A 294 26.84 10.33 2.82
CA THR A 294 27.00 9.88 4.21
C THR A 294 26.43 10.86 5.23
N ASP A 295 25.85 11.97 4.77
CA ASP A 295 25.29 12.99 5.64
C ASP A 295 24.02 12.47 6.33
N LYS A 296 24.14 12.25 7.65
CA LYS A 296 23.04 11.77 8.49
C LYS A 296 21.97 12.81 8.79
N THR A 297 22.15 14.04 8.33
CA THR A 297 21.18 15.14 8.50
C THR A 297 20.32 15.36 7.26
N LEU A 298 20.67 14.72 6.14
CA LEU A 298 20.06 14.94 4.82
C LEU A 298 18.57 14.60 4.78
N VAL A 299 18.19 13.46 5.34
CA VAL A 299 16.79 13.03 5.36
C VAL A 299 16.17 13.33 6.71
N ASN A 300 15.11 14.14 6.72
CA ASN A 300 14.33 14.45 7.91
C ASN A 300 12.99 13.71 7.86
N VAL A 301 12.80 12.76 8.77
CA VAL A 301 11.57 11.96 8.85
C VAL A 301 10.57 12.48 9.90
N GLY A 302 10.78 13.70 10.38
CA GLY A 302 9.99 14.30 11.45
C GLY A 302 10.42 13.85 12.85
N GLY A 303 9.86 14.49 13.88
CA GLY A 303 10.14 14.15 15.28
C GLY A 303 11.59 14.34 15.73
N GLY A 304 12.39 15.10 14.97
CA GLY A 304 13.82 15.32 15.22
C GLY A 304 14.73 14.16 14.78
N VAL A 305 14.20 13.17 14.07
CA VAL A 305 14.97 12.03 13.56
C VAL A 305 15.52 12.38 12.18
N THR A 306 16.84 12.22 12.03
CA THR A 306 17.55 12.44 10.77
C THR A 306 18.39 11.23 10.39
N ARG A 307 18.55 10.97 9.08
CA ARG A 307 19.32 9.86 8.53
C ARG A 307 20.00 10.23 7.20
N SER A 308 20.95 9.40 6.78
CA SER A 308 21.43 9.42 5.40
C SER A 308 20.36 8.83 4.46
N LEU A 309 20.50 9.08 3.16
CA LEU A 309 19.58 8.54 2.15
C LEU A 309 19.56 7.01 2.16
N SER A 310 20.73 6.39 2.22
CA SER A 310 20.87 4.93 2.25
C SER A 310 20.33 4.32 3.54
N ASP A 311 20.57 4.93 4.69
CA ASP A 311 20.01 4.48 5.97
C ASP A 311 18.47 4.56 5.98
N GLN A 312 17.89 5.66 5.49
CA GLN A 312 16.44 5.79 5.45
C GLN A 312 15.80 4.81 4.47
N TYR A 313 16.40 4.59 3.29
CA TYR A 313 15.90 3.60 2.36
C TYR A 313 15.99 2.18 2.92
N ALA A 314 17.08 1.83 3.63
CA ALA A 314 17.20 0.55 4.30
C ALA A 314 16.12 0.33 5.39
N VAL A 315 15.77 1.38 6.13
CA VAL A 315 14.65 1.34 7.11
C VAL A 315 13.32 1.06 6.41
N LEU A 316 13.03 1.75 5.29
CA LEU A 316 11.82 1.53 4.49
C LEU A 316 11.72 0.07 4.03
N VAL A 317 12.78 -0.47 3.43
CA VAL A 317 12.83 -1.89 2.98
C VAL A 317 12.60 -2.84 4.17
N SER A 318 13.30 -2.61 5.29
CA SER A 318 13.20 -3.44 6.50
C SER A 318 11.79 -3.43 7.11
N ASP A 319 11.12 -2.28 7.11
CA ASP A 319 9.76 -2.13 7.64
C ASP A 319 8.73 -2.87 6.77
N VAL A 320 8.82 -2.71 5.44
CA VAL A 320 7.95 -3.47 4.50
C VAL A 320 8.19 -4.97 4.60
N ALA A 321 9.44 -5.42 4.69
CA ALA A 321 9.77 -6.83 4.89
C ALA A 321 9.19 -7.37 6.20
N THR A 322 9.29 -6.59 7.30
CA THR A 322 8.74 -6.97 8.60
C THR A 322 7.21 -7.08 8.56
N ARG A 323 6.53 -6.11 7.94
CA ARG A 323 5.06 -6.14 7.76
C ARG A 323 4.63 -7.33 6.91
N THR A 324 5.39 -7.65 5.86
CA THR A 324 5.14 -8.81 5.01
C THR A 324 5.25 -10.12 5.82
N LYS A 325 6.33 -10.30 6.58
CA LYS A 325 6.49 -11.48 7.45
C LYS A 325 5.42 -11.59 8.53
N GLN A 326 5.00 -10.46 9.10
CA GLN A 326 3.92 -10.43 10.07
C GLN A 326 2.59 -10.84 9.44
N ALA A 327 2.29 -10.34 8.24
CA ALA A 327 1.09 -10.70 7.49
C ALA A 327 1.05 -12.20 7.14
N ASP A 328 2.18 -12.76 6.68
CA ASP A 328 2.30 -14.19 6.38
C ASP A 328 2.02 -15.06 7.61
N ALA A 329 2.67 -14.75 8.75
CA ALA A 329 2.50 -15.48 9.99
C ALA A 329 1.06 -15.36 10.54
N SER A 330 0.46 -14.17 10.43
CA SER A 330 -0.93 -13.93 10.81
C SER A 330 -1.90 -14.72 9.92
N GLN A 331 -1.66 -14.80 8.61
CA GLN A 331 -2.47 -15.57 7.68
C GLN A 331 -2.39 -17.07 7.99
N GLU A 332 -1.20 -17.61 8.19
CA GLU A 332 -1.00 -19.03 8.56
C GLU A 332 -1.77 -19.39 9.85
N THR A 333 -1.67 -18.51 10.85
CA THR A 333 -2.39 -18.67 12.13
C THR A 333 -3.91 -18.65 11.93
N GLN A 334 -4.43 -17.71 11.14
CA GLN A 334 -5.87 -17.61 10.85
C GLN A 334 -6.40 -18.83 10.08
N LEU A 335 -5.63 -19.35 9.12
CA LEU A 335 -6.00 -20.55 8.37
C LEU A 335 -6.03 -21.79 9.26
N ALA A 336 -5.06 -21.95 10.17
CA ALA A 336 -5.05 -23.03 11.14
C ALA A 336 -6.26 -22.96 12.09
N LEU A 337 -6.62 -21.77 12.58
CA LEU A 337 -7.79 -21.56 13.42
C LEU A 337 -9.10 -21.84 12.66
N LEU A 338 -9.19 -21.41 11.40
CA LEU A 338 -10.34 -21.69 10.54
C LEU A 338 -10.50 -23.19 10.33
N GLN A 339 -9.42 -23.91 10.04
CA GLN A 339 -9.43 -25.36 9.87
C GLN A 339 -9.87 -26.06 11.16
N GLN A 340 -9.36 -25.65 12.32
CA GLN A 340 -9.78 -26.20 13.61
C GLN A 340 -11.26 -25.92 13.89
N THR A 341 -11.75 -24.73 13.57
CA THR A 341 -13.14 -24.33 13.78
C THR A 341 -14.07 -25.12 12.87
N ARG A 342 -13.70 -25.33 11.60
CA ARG A 342 -14.42 -26.20 10.66
C ARG A 342 -14.50 -27.63 11.18
N GLN A 343 -13.38 -28.22 11.63
CA GLN A 343 -13.38 -29.56 12.21
C GLN A 343 -14.29 -29.68 13.44
N ARG A 344 -14.33 -28.65 14.29
CA ARG A 344 -15.26 -28.63 15.45
C ARG A 344 -16.71 -28.49 15.00
N PHE A 345 -16.97 -27.63 14.02
CA PHE A 345 -18.29 -27.49 13.43
C PHE A 345 -18.76 -28.81 12.83
N ASP A 346 -17.94 -29.48 12.03
CA ASP A 346 -18.22 -30.79 11.43
C ASP A 346 -18.39 -31.88 12.50
N ALA A 347 -17.73 -31.79 13.65
CA ALA A 347 -17.91 -32.72 14.76
C ALA A 347 -19.21 -32.50 15.56
N VAL A 348 -19.78 -31.29 15.53
CA VAL A 348 -21.03 -30.94 16.22
C VAL A 348 -22.24 -31.05 15.28
N GLY A 349 -22.10 -30.60 14.04
CA GLY A 349 -23.04 -30.85 12.95
C GLY A 349 -23.00 -32.30 12.45
N GLY A 350 -21.91 -33.01 12.73
CA GLY A 350 -21.76 -34.45 12.59
C GLY A 350 -22.45 -35.21 13.71
N VAL A 351 -23.77 -35.10 13.78
CA VAL A 351 -24.67 -36.00 14.53
C VAL A 351 -25.85 -36.25 13.59
N ASN A 352 -26.15 -37.42 13.03
CA ASN A 352 -25.61 -38.76 13.22
C ASN A 352 -26.30 -39.68 12.18
N LEU A 353 -25.60 -40.10 11.13
CA LEU A 353 -26.15 -41.09 10.18
C LEU A 353 -26.53 -42.40 10.91
N ASP A 354 -25.88 -42.73 12.03
CA ASP A 354 -26.25 -43.88 12.85
C ASP A 354 -27.48 -43.62 13.74
N GLU A 355 -27.82 -42.36 14.08
CA GLU A 355 -29.02 -41.99 14.83
C GLU A 355 -30.22 -41.76 13.90
N GLU A 356 -30.02 -41.23 12.70
CA GLU A 356 -31.01 -41.26 11.62
C GLU A 356 -31.27 -42.71 11.17
N ALA A 357 -30.25 -43.56 11.03
CA ALA A 357 -30.43 -44.99 10.75
C ALA A 357 -31.09 -45.72 11.94
N ALA A 358 -30.74 -45.42 13.19
CA ALA A 358 -31.40 -45.99 14.36
C ALA A 358 -32.87 -45.51 14.49
N GLN A 359 -33.16 -44.26 14.14
CA GLN A 359 -34.53 -43.76 14.03
C GLN A 359 -35.28 -44.43 12.88
N LEU A 360 -34.66 -44.64 11.72
CA LEU A 360 -35.23 -45.39 10.58
C LEU A 360 -35.55 -46.85 10.93
N ILE A 361 -34.67 -47.53 11.67
CA ILE A 361 -34.89 -48.91 12.15
C ILE A 361 -36.02 -48.93 13.18
N LYS A 362 -36.10 -47.92 14.09
CA LYS A 362 -37.24 -47.76 15.00
C LYS A 362 -38.55 -47.54 14.26
N TYR A 363 -38.55 -46.72 13.20
CA TYR A 363 -39.74 -46.49 12.37
C TYR A 363 -40.13 -47.75 11.58
N GLN A 364 -39.18 -48.54 11.06
CA GLN A 364 -39.47 -49.83 10.43
C GLN A 364 -40.02 -50.86 11.42
N GLN A 365 -39.47 -50.97 12.63
CA GLN A 365 -39.97 -51.89 13.66
C GLN A 365 -41.36 -51.49 14.17
N ALA A 366 -41.63 -50.19 14.35
CA ALA A 366 -42.96 -49.69 14.71
C ALA A 366 -43.99 -49.97 13.61
N TYR A 367 -43.60 -49.85 12.33
CA TYR A 367 -44.47 -50.16 11.19
C TYR A 367 -44.77 -51.66 11.08
N GLN A 368 -43.76 -52.52 11.31
CA GLN A 368 -43.96 -53.97 11.35
C GLN A 368 -44.85 -54.42 12.52
N ALA A 369 -44.66 -53.83 13.71
CA ALA A 369 -45.51 -54.09 14.87
C ALA A 369 -46.97 -53.63 14.68
N ALA A 370 -47.20 -52.50 14.02
CA ALA A 370 -48.54 -52.03 13.69
C ALA A 370 -49.22 -52.90 12.60
N SER A 371 -48.45 -53.50 11.69
CA SER A 371 -48.98 -54.39 10.64
C SER A 371 -49.37 -55.79 11.10
N GLN A 372 -49.01 -56.19 12.33
CA GLN A 372 -49.42 -57.47 12.94
C GLN A 372 -50.75 -57.38 13.73
N ILE A 373 -51.37 -56.20 13.81
CA ILE A 373 -52.59 -55.95 14.62
C ILE A 373 -53.87 -55.88 13.76
N ILE A 374 -53.80 -56.20 12.45
CA ILE A 374 -54.98 -56.28 11.56
C ILE A 374 -55.23 -57.73 11.13
#